data_AF-A0A3D0I1L4-F1
#
_entry.id   AF-A0A3D0I1L4-F1
#
_cell.length_a   1.000
_cell.length_b   1.000
_cell.length_c   1.000
_cell.angle_alpha   90.00
_cell.angle_beta   90.00
_cell.angle_gamma   90.00
#
_symmetry.space_group_name_H-M   'P 1'
#
loop_
_entity.id
_entity.type
_entity.pdbx_description
1 polymer ?
#
loop_
_entity_poly.entity_id
_entity_poly.type
_entity_poly.pdbx_seq_one_letter_code
_entity_poly.pdbx_strand_id
1 'polypeptide(L)'
;TIFCETLREADLSRYPLHRLLAAAFTLNVGGLFELFLYYGFIHLRLKDAFGPVPAIVGSAAIYSLWHIGTELPMHTRPGEALLLLFVVGLMCQSVFAITYNVFIIWPLFFTAGVLHDFIVNLDLPEAITQGFVWPTIGFALALVVPVAIRRYSRTRA
;
A
#
# COMPACT_ATOMS: atom_id res chain seq x y z
N THR A 1 -2.00 -15.52 -17.95
CA THR A 1 -2.01 -14.85 -19.27
C THR A 1 -2.00 -13.34 -19.11
N ILE A 2 -2.93 -12.75 -18.35
CA ILE A 2 -2.95 -11.30 -18.02
C ILE A 2 -1.66 -10.81 -17.33
N PHE A 3 -1.15 -11.50 -16.30
CA PHE A 3 0.08 -11.09 -15.61
C PHE A 3 1.32 -11.01 -16.53
N CYS A 4 1.43 -11.91 -17.51
CA CYS A 4 2.54 -11.88 -18.47
C CYS A 4 2.37 -10.78 -19.52
N GLU A 5 1.13 -10.42 -19.87
CA GLU A 5 0.82 -9.28 -20.74
C GLU A 5 1.10 -7.95 -20.03
N THR A 6 0.65 -7.80 -18.79
CA THR A 6 0.98 -6.68 -17.88
C THR A 6 2.49 -6.45 -17.78
N LEU A 7 3.30 -7.50 -17.57
CA LEU A 7 4.76 -7.37 -17.51
C LEU A 7 5.39 -7.00 -18.87
N ARG A 8 4.72 -7.35 -19.97
CA ARG A 8 5.17 -7.04 -21.33
C ARG A 8 4.81 -5.63 -21.75
N GLU A 9 3.68 -5.10 -21.28
CA GLU A 9 3.21 -3.72 -21.51
C GLU A 9 3.99 -2.70 -20.67
N ALA A 10 4.42 -3.07 -19.46
CA ALA A 10 5.14 -2.18 -18.56
C ALA A 10 6.56 -1.77 -19.04
N ASP A 11 7.07 -2.37 -20.13
CA ASP A 11 8.45 -2.28 -20.66
C ASP A 11 9.45 -1.65 -19.66
N LEU A 12 9.82 -2.43 -18.65
CA LEU A 12 10.69 -1.95 -17.57
C LEU A 12 12.09 -1.58 -18.08
N SER A 13 12.47 -2.04 -19.28
CA SER A 13 13.79 -1.79 -19.86
C SER A 13 14.02 -0.31 -20.21
N ARG A 14 12.94 0.46 -20.36
CA ARG A 14 12.97 1.91 -20.63
C ARG A 14 13.52 2.75 -19.46
N TYR A 15 13.65 2.17 -18.26
CA TYR A 15 14.10 2.87 -17.07
C TYR A 15 15.46 2.37 -16.56
N PRO A 16 16.35 3.28 -16.11
CA PRO A 16 17.62 2.85 -15.51
C PRO A 16 17.36 2.15 -14.17
N LEU A 17 18.13 1.08 -13.90
CA LEU A 17 17.93 0.20 -12.74
C LEU A 17 17.79 0.94 -11.40
N HIS A 18 18.61 1.97 -11.16
CA HIS A 18 18.56 2.73 -9.92
C HIS A 18 17.21 3.45 -9.69
N ARG A 19 16.54 3.89 -10.76
CA ARG A 19 15.19 4.50 -10.65
C ARG A 19 14.14 3.46 -10.35
N LEU A 20 14.22 2.30 -11.00
CA LEU A 20 13.32 1.17 -10.71
C LEU A 20 13.45 0.72 -9.25
N LEU A 21 14.67 0.62 -8.74
CA LEU A 21 14.93 0.28 -7.34
C LEU A 21 14.40 1.35 -6.36
N ALA A 22 14.60 2.63 -6.66
CA ALA A 22 14.08 3.72 -5.84
C ALA A 22 12.54 3.74 -5.83
N ALA A 23 11.90 3.54 -6.99
CA ALA A 23 10.45 3.43 -7.09
C ALA A 23 9.92 2.22 -6.31
N ALA A 24 10.52 1.05 -6.50
CA ALA A 24 10.15 -0.16 -5.77
C ALA A 24 10.29 0.03 -4.26
N PHE A 25 11.36 0.70 -3.80
CA PHE A 25 11.54 1.03 -2.38
C PHE A 25 10.42 1.95 -1.88
N THR A 26 10.19 3.09 -2.54
CA THR A 26 9.15 4.07 -2.15
C THR A 26 7.78 3.40 -2.04
N LEU A 27 7.40 2.62 -3.05
CA LEU A 27 6.10 1.94 -3.10
C LEU A 27 5.98 0.85 -2.03
N ASN A 28 7.06 0.10 -1.75
CA ASN A 28 7.03 -0.91 -0.69
C ASN A 28 6.97 -0.30 0.70
N VAL A 29 7.65 0.83 0.94
CA VAL A 29 7.56 1.53 2.24
C VAL A 29 6.16 2.09 2.45
N GLY A 30 5.58 2.74 1.44
CA GLY A 30 4.19 3.21 1.48
C GLY A 30 3.22 2.05 1.70
N GLY A 31 3.39 0.95 0.96
CA GLY A 31 2.60 -0.26 1.11
C GLY A 31 2.70 -0.92 2.47
N LEU A 32 3.91 -0.95 3.05
CA LEU A 32 4.11 -1.49 4.39
C LEU A 32 3.37 -0.65 5.43
N PHE A 33 3.41 0.68 5.30
CA PHE A 33 2.63 1.58 6.14
C PHE A 33 1.12 1.27 6.03
N GLU A 34 0.61 1.16 4.82
CA GLU A 34 -0.81 0.83 4.59
C GLU A 34 -1.20 -0.53 5.14
N LEU A 35 -0.33 -1.54 5.02
CA LEU A 35 -0.57 -2.88 5.58
C LEU A 35 -0.78 -2.82 7.09
N PHE A 36 0.11 -2.12 7.81
CA PHE A 36 -0.02 -1.99 9.25
C PHE A 36 -1.21 -1.11 9.66
N LEU A 37 -1.46 -0.01 8.95
CA LEU A 37 -2.56 0.90 9.26
C LEU A 37 -3.92 0.23 9.00
N TYR A 38 -4.17 -0.23 7.79
CA TYR A 38 -5.50 -0.70 7.39
C TYR A 38 -5.83 -2.06 7.98
N TYR A 39 -4.90 -3.00 7.95
CA TYR A 39 -5.15 -4.37 8.38
C TYR A 39 -4.78 -4.59 9.84
N GLY A 40 -3.63 -4.06 10.26
CA GLY A 40 -3.14 -4.20 11.64
C GLY A 40 -3.82 -3.29 12.66
N PHE A 41 -4.42 -2.16 12.24
CA PHE A 41 -4.99 -1.18 13.17
C PHE A 41 -6.47 -0.89 12.93
N ILE A 42 -6.86 -0.42 11.74
CA ILE A 42 -8.23 0.02 11.43
C ILE A 42 -9.19 -1.18 11.40
N HIS A 43 -8.87 -2.20 10.60
CA HIS A 43 -9.73 -3.38 10.45
C HIS A 43 -10.04 -4.04 11.79
N LEU A 44 -9.01 -4.27 12.61
CA LEU A 44 -9.19 -4.94 13.91
C LEU A 44 -10.13 -4.14 14.82
N ARG A 45 -10.01 -2.80 14.85
CA ARG A 45 -10.89 -1.94 15.65
C ARG A 45 -12.32 -1.91 15.15
N LEU A 46 -12.51 -1.80 13.83
CA LEU A 46 -13.85 -1.86 13.25
C LEU A 46 -14.50 -3.22 13.47
N LYS A 47 -13.71 -4.31 13.42
CA LYS A 47 -14.17 -5.65 13.72
C LYS A 47 -14.62 -5.77 15.17
N ASP A 48 -13.83 -5.25 16.10
CA ASP A 48 -14.16 -5.33 17.53
C ASP A 48 -15.37 -4.46 17.90
N ALA A 49 -15.57 -3.34 17.20
CA ALA A 49 -16.70 -2.44 17.44
C ALA A 49 -18.01 -2.86 16.74
N PHE A 50 -17.92 -3.36 15.51
CA PHE A 50 -19.08 -3.52 14.62
C PHE A 50 -19.19 -4.92 13.99
N GLY A 51 -18.23 -5.80 14.21
CA GLY A 51 -18.18 -7.13 13.61
C GLY A 51 -17.48 -7.18 12.24
N PRO A 52 -17.35 -8.40 11.67
CA PRO A 52 -16.47 -8.65 10.53
C PRO A 52 -16.92 -7.99 9.22
N VAL A 53 -18.21 -8.01 8.89
CA VAL A 53 -18.71 -7.43 7.63
C VAL A 53 -18.56 -5.91 7.62
N PRO A 54 -18.98 -5.15 8.66
CA PRO A 54 -18.70 -3.72 8.74
C PRO A 54 -17.21 -3.38 8.76
N ALA A 55 -16.36 -4.24 9.34
CA ALA A 55 -14.92 -4.06 9.31
C ALA A 55 -14.33 -4.10 7.89
N ILE A 56 -14.77 -5.06 7.07
CA ILE A 56 -14.35 -5.18 5.67
C ILE A 56 -14.77 -3.95 4.88
N VAL A 57 -16.07 -3.60 4.92
CA VAL A 57 -16.63 -2.49 4.15
C VAL A 57 -16.06 -1.15 4.62
N GLY A 58 -16.00 -0.94 5.93
CA GLY A 58 -15.49 0.30 6.52
C GLY A 58 -14.00 0.50 6.26
N SER A 59 -13.18 -0.55 6.40
CA SER A 59 -11.75 -0.44 6.09
C SER A 59 -11.49 -0.18 4.61
N ALA A 60 -12.24 -0.84 3.72
CA ALA A 60 -12.16 -0.60 2.29
C ALA A 60 -12.56 0.83 1.91
N ALA A 61 -13.62 1.37 2.53
CA ALA A 61 -14.06 2.74 2.33
C ALA A 61 -12.99 3.74 2.79
N ILE A 62 -12.48 3.61 4.01
CA ILE A 62 -11.42 4.50 4.53
C ILE A 62 -10.16 4.40 3.66
N TYR A 63 -9.80 3.20 3.20
CA TYR A 63 -8.71 2.99 2.26
C TYR A 63 -8.94 3.76 0.95
N SER A 64 -10.09 3.61 0.31
CA SER A 64 -10.36 4.33 -0.95
C SER A 64 -10.38 5.86 -0.77
N LEU A 65 -10.92 6.36 0.34
CA LEU A 65 -11.03 7.79 0.61
C LEU A 65 -9.68 8.44 0.93
N TRP A 66 -8.75 7.69 1.54
CA TRP A 66 -7.36 8.15 1.73
C TRP A 66 -6.70 8.56 0.42
N HIS A 67 -7.04 7.87 -0.66
CA HIS A 67 -6.44 8.12 -1.97
C HIS A 67 -6.93 9.41 -2.65
N ILE A 68 -7.98 10.06 -2.13
CA ILE A 68 -8.43 11.37 -2.62
C ILE A 68 -7.32 12.43 -2.49
N GLY A 69 -6.52 12.35 -1.44
CA GLY A 69 -5.42 13.28 -1.19
C GLY A 69 -4.06 12.82 -1.73
N THR A 70 -3.97 11.62 -2.33
CA THR A 70 -2.70 11.02 -2.73
C THR A 70 -2.68 10.63 -4.20
N GLU A 71 -3.12 9.42 -4.55
CA GLU A 71 -3.02 8.84 -5.89
C GLU A 71 -4.12 9.34 -6.85
N LEU A 72 -5.35 9.57 -6.37
CA LEU A 72 -6.49 9.92 -7.24
C LEU A 72 -6.28 11.17 -8.09
N PRO A 73 -5.63 12.25 -7.62
CA PRO A 73 -5.32 13.41 -8.45
C PRO A 73 -4.42 13.10 -9.67
N MET A 74 -3.74 11.94 -9.69
CA MET A 74 -2.88 11.50 -10.78
C MET A 74 -3.68 10.82 -11.90
N HIS A 75 -4.90 10.38 -11.62
CA HIS A 75 -5.77 9.68 -12.59
C HIS A 75 -6.58 10.66 -13.44
N THR A 76 -6.71 10.37 -14.73
CA THR A 76 -7.56 11.15 -15.65
C THR A 76 -9.06 10.99 -15.36
N ARG A 77 -9.45 9.87 -14.74
CA ARG A 77 -10.83 9.52 -14.37
C ARG A 77 -10.90 9.14 -12.88
N PRO A 78 -10.81 10.10 -11.94
CA PRO A 78 -10.65 9.83 -10.52
C PRO A 78 -11.83 9.08 -9.89
N GLY A 79 -13.05 9.25 -10.40
CA GLY A 79 -14.21 8.50 -9.90
C GLY A 79 -14.13 7.00 -10.15
N GLU A 80 -13.61 6.59 -11.32
CA GLU A 80 -13.43 5.18 -11.66
C GLU A 80 -12.27 4.57 -10.86
N ALA A 81 -11.18 5.31 -10.68
CA ALA A 81 -10.06 4.89 -9.84
C ALA A 81 -10.48 4.73 -8.37
N LEU A 82 -11.32 5.64 -7.84
CA LEU A 82 -11.85 5.53 -6.48
C LEU A 82 -12.69 4.25 -6.31
N LEU A 83 -13.56 3.94 -7.28
CA LEU A 83 -14.35 2.72 -7.27
C LEU A 83 -13.47 1.47 -7.35
N LEU A 84 -12.46 1.48 -8.21
CA LEU A 84 -11.49 0.39 -8.33
C LEU A 84 -10.76 0.15 -6.99
N LEU A 85 -10.25 1.21 -6.36
CA LEU A 85 -9.60 1.14 -5.06
C LEU A 85 -10.53 0.59 -3.98
N PHE A 86 -11.81 0.98 -3.99
CA PHE A 86 -12.81 0.42 -3.08
C PHE A 86 -13.00 -1.08 -3.28
N VAL A 87 -13.13 -1.54 -4.53
CA VAL A 87 -13.29 -2.97 -4.87
C VAL A 87 -12.04 -3.78 -4.50
N VAL A 88 -10.84 -3.26 -4.79
CA VAL A 88 -9.56 -3.88 -4.37
C VAL A 88 -9.48 -3.92 -2.84
N GLY A 89 -9.89 -2.86 -2.17
CA GLY A 89 -10.00 -2.80 -0.71
C GLY A 89 -10.92 -3.89 -0.17
N LEU A 90 -12.12 -4.06 -0.73
CA LEU A 90 -13.05 -5.14 -0.33
C LEU A 90 -12.41 -6.52 -0.49
N MET A 91 -11.76 -6.78 -1.62
CA MET A 91 -11.08 -8.06 -1.88
C MET A 91 -9.99 -8.32 -0.84
N CYS A 92 -9.06 -7.38 -0.66
CA CYS A 92 -7.92 -7.57 0.23
C CYS A 92 -8.35 -7.66 1.70
N GLN A 93 -9.29 -6.82 2.13
CA GLN A 93 -9.83 -6.85 3.49
C GLN A 93 -10.60 -8.14 3.78
N SER A 94 -11.30 -8.70 2.78
CA SER A 94 -11.97 -10.01 2.91
C SER A 94 -10.97 -11.14 3.08
N VAL A 95 -9.90 -11.15 2.27
CA VAL A 95 -8.82 -12.14 2.39
C VAL A 95 -8.14 -12.03 3.75
N PHE A 96 -7.87 -10.81 4.23
CA PHE A 96 -7.33 -10.61 5.57
C PHE A 96 -8.29 -11.06 6.67
N ALA A 97 -9.59 -10.76 6.57
CA ALA A 97 -10.57 -11.17 7.58
C ALA A 97 -10.70 -12.69 7.74
N ILE A 98 -10.33 -13.46 6.71
CA ILE A 98 -10.30 -14.92 6.74
C ILE A 98 -8.98 -15.44 7.30
N THR A 99 -7.86 -14.80 6.92
CA THR A 99 -6.52 -15.37 7.12
C THR A 99 -5.75 -14.75 8.29
N TYR A 100 -6.10 -13.52 8.66
CA TYR A 100 -5.36 -12.65 9.58
C TYR A 100 -3.86 -12.62 9.30
N ASN A 101 -3.49 -12.74 8.02
CA ASN A 101 -2.11 -12.82 7.59
C ASN A 101 -1.84 -11.80 6.48
N VAL A 102 -1.13 -10.73 6.83
CA VAL A 102 -0.75 -9.66 5.91
C VAL A 102 0.19 -10.14 4.79
N PHE A 103 0.92 -11.25 4.99
CA PHE A 103 1.82 -11.82 3.99
C PHE A 103 1.10 -12.50 2.82
N ILE A 104 -0.22 -12.66 2.90
CA ILE A 104 -1.02 -13.12 1.75
C ILE A 104 -1.28 -11.96 0.79
N ILE A 105 -1.31 -10.73 1.29
CA ILE A 105 -1.55 -9.51 0.50
C ILE A 105 -0.21 -8.96 -0.02
N TRP A 106 0.81 -8.98 0.82
CA TRP A 106 2.16 -8.53 0.48
C TRP A 106 3.17 -9.69 0.46
N PRO A 107 4.11 -9.75 -0.49
CA PRO A 107 4.41 -8.72 -1.49
C PRO A 107 3.62 -8.87 -2.80
N LEU A 108 2.99 -10.01 -3.06
CA LEU A 108 2.59 -10.35 -4.43
C LEU A 108 1.36 -9.60 -4.94
N PHE A 109 0.27 -9.51 -4.16
CA PHE A 109 -0.93 -8.79 -4.60
C PHE A 109 -0.70 -7.28 -4.59
N PHE A 110 -0.02 -6.78 -3.57
CA PHE A 110 0.23 -5.37 -3.39
C PHE A 110 1.29 -4.83 -4.38
N THR A 111 2.48 -5.43 -4.41
CA THR A 111 3.59 -4.90 -5.22
C THR A 111 3.32 -5.03 -6.72
N ALA A 112 2.68 -6.11 -7.18
CA ALA A 112 2.37 -6.26 -8.61
C ALA A 112 1.31 -5.26 -9.09
N GLY A 113 0.24 -5.06 -8.30
CA GLY A 113 -0.84 -4.12 -8.65
C GLY A 113 -0.37 -2.67 -8.66
N VAL A 114 0.36 -2.26 -7.63
CA VAL A 114 0.87 -0.89 -7.51
C VAL A 114 1.93 -0.60 -8.57
N LEU A 115 2.83 -1.55 -8.85
CA LEU A 115 3.84 -1.35 -9.89
C LEU A 115 3.20 -1.25 -11.28
N HIS A 116 2.16 -2.05 -11.57
CA HIS A 116 1.41 -1.93 -12.81
C HIS A 116 0.73 -0.57 -12.92
N ASP A 117 0.04 -0.11 -11.89
CA ASP A 117 -0.69 1.16 -11.94
C ASP A 117 0.24 2.35 -12.21
N PHE A 118 1.37 2.39 -11.50
CA PHE A 118 2.33 3.48 -11.64
C PHE A 118 3.14 3.47 -12.95
N ILE A 119 3.36 2.29 -13.55
CA ILE A 119 4.16 2.16 -14.77
C ILE A 119 3.30 2.18 -16.04
N VAL A 120 2.13 1.54 -16.01
CA VAL A 120 1.27 1.36 -17.20
C VAL A 120 0.14 2.39 -17.21
N ASN A 121 -0.56 2.58 -16.10
CA ASN A 121 -1.77 3.43 -16.08
C ASN A 121 -1.44 4.91 -15.89
N LEU A 122 -0.46 5.20 -15.03
CA LEU A 122 -0.08 6.57 -14.69
C LEU A 122 1.09 7.08 -15.54
N ASP A 123 1.94 6.21 -16.08
CA ASP A 123 3.20 6.57 -16.77
C ASP A 123 4.05 7.59 -15.97
N LEU A 124 4.02 7.47 -14.62
CA LEU A 124 4.62 8.43 -13.69
C LEU A 124 5.76 7.85 -12.82
N PRO A 125 6.72 7.07 -13.36
CA PRO A 125 7.83 6.57 -12.53
C PRO A 125 8.71 7.70 -11.99
N GLU A 126 8.78 8.85 -12.68
CA GLU A 126 9.53 10.01 -12.20
C GLU A 126 8.88 10.63 -10.95
N ALA A 127 7.55 10.70 -10.88
CA ALA A 127 6.83 11.23 -9.70
C ALA A 127 7.09 10.41 -8.44
N ILE A 128 7.26 9.08 -8.58
CA ILE A 128 7.58 8.18 -7.46
C ILE A 128 8.99 8.42 -6.95
N THR A 129 9.95 8.65 -7.86
CA THR A 129 11.36 8.83 -7.49
C THR A 129 11.63 10.19 -6.84
N GLN A 130 10.87 11.23 -7.18
CA GLN A 130 11.01 12.56 -6.57
C GLN A 130 10.68 12.58 -5.07
N GLY A 131 9.85 11.64 -4.60
CA GLY A 131 9.45 11.54 -3.20
C GLY A 131 10.45 10.82 -2.28
N PHE A 132 11.56 10.27 -2.78
CA PHE A 132 12.40 9.26 -2.09
C PHE A 132 12.83 9.60 -0.65
N VAL A 133 13.01 10.89 -0.33
CA VAL A 133 13.42 11.35 1.02
C VAL A 133 12.38 11.00 2.08
N TRP A 134 11.09 11.23 1.82
CA TRP A 134 10.03 11.03 2.82
C TRP A 134 9.81 9.55 3.19
N PRO A 135 9.72 8.60 2.24
CA PRO A 135 9.73 7.16 2.53
C PRO A 135 10.98 6.74 3.28
N THR A 136 12.15 7.28 2.95
CA THR A 136 13.40 6.94 3.66
C THR A 136 13.33 7.35 5.13
N ILE A 137 12.88 8.57 5.42
CA ILE A 137 12.68 9.05 6.79
C ILE A 137 11.62 8.20 7.50
N GLY A 138 10.47 7.95 6.85
CA GLY A 138 9.40 7.14 7.40
C GLY A 138 9.86 5.72 7.75
N PHE A 139 10.61 5.08 6.87
CA PHE A 139 11.18 3.76 7.09
C PHE A 139 12.20 3.76 8.24
N ALA A 140 13.07 4.77 8.31
CA ALA A 140 14.01 4.92 9.42
C ALA A 140 13.28 5.09 10.77
N LEU A 141 12.22 5.91 10.81
CA LEU A 141 11.40 6.07 12.01
C LEU A 141 10.68 4.78 12.40
N ALA A 142 10.16 4.03 11.43
CA ALA A 142 9.51 2.74 11.66
C ALA A 142 10.45 1.71 12.31
N LEU A 143 11.77 1.81 12.09
CA LEU A 143 12.77 0.97 12.74
C LEU A 143 13.21 1.53 14.11
N VAL A 144 13.45 2.84 14.20
CA VAL A 144 14.02 3.47 15.40
C VAL A 144 13.02 3.55 16.54
N VAL A 145 11.76 3.94 16.25
CA VAL A 145 10.75 4.18 17.30
C VAL A 145 10.44 2.92 18.12
N PRO A 146 10.17 1.74 17.52
CA PRO A 146 9.93 0.52 18.30
C PRO A 146 11.13 0.11 19.16
N VAL A 147 12.34 0.28 18.65
CA VAL A 147 13.58 -0.01 19.40
C VAL A 147 13.73 0.94 20.58
N ALA A 148 13.47 2.24 20.39
CA ALA A 148 13.51 3.24 21.45
C ALA A 148 12.46 2.96 22.53
N ILE A 149 11.21 2.69 22.14
CA ILE A 149 10.13 2.29 23.05
C ILE A 149 10.53 1.06 23.85
N ARG A 150 11.00 -0.01 23.18
CA ARG A 150 11.42 -1.25 23.85
C ARG A 150 12.55 -1.03 24.86
N ARG A 151 13.54 -0.20 24.52
CA ARG A 151 14.63 0.15 25.44
C ARG A 151 14.12 0.91 26.65
N TYR A 152 13.27 1.92 26.44
CA TYR A 152 12.67 2.71 27.51
C TYR A 152 11.80 1.85 28.46
N SER A 153 10.96 0.97 27.91
CA SER A 153 10.13 0.07 28.71
C SER A 153 10.97 -0.90 29.56
N ARG A 154 12.11 -1.37 29.06
CA ARG A 154 13.03 -2.25 29.81
C ARG A 154 13.78 -1.55 30.93
N THR A 155 14.06 -0.25 30.81
CA THR A 155 14.71 0.53 31.88
C THR A 155 13.77 0.91 33.02
N ARG A 156 12.46 0.71 32.84
CA ARG A 156 11.39 1.07 33.78
C ARG A 156 10.68 -0.12 34.42
N ALA A 157 10.96 -1.34 33.93
CA ALA A 157 10.49 -2.61 34.48
C ALA A 157 11.56 -3.19 35.40
#